data_AF-A0A1F8MDC0-F1
#
_entry.id   AF-A0A1F8MDC0-F1
#
_cell.length_a   1.000
_cell.length_b   1.000
_cell.length_c   1.000
_cell.angle_alpha   90.00
_cell.angle_beta   90.00
_cell.angle_gamma   90.00
#
_symmetry.space_group_name_H-M   'P 1'
#
loop_
_entity.id
_entity.type
_entity.pdbx_description
1 polymer ?
#
loop_
_entity_poly.entity_id
_entity_poly.type
_entity_poly.pdbx_seq_one_letter_code
_entity_poly.pdbx_strand_id
1 'polypeptide(L)' 'MPKVELELEVEQIARILEALSQQELETLELLLQPKLAAEVRQRRQAARTELEQGKTLSKAELFVD' A
#
# COMPACT_ATOMS: atom_id res chain seq x y z
N MET A 1 25.44 2.88 -2.92
CA MET A 1 24.50 3.28 -3.99
C MET A 1 24.16 4.75 -3.80
N PRO A 2 24.11 5.57 -4.86
CA PRO A 2 23.63 6.95 -4.74
C PRO A 2 22.18 6.92 -4.23
N LYS A 3 21.87 7.76 -3.24
CA LYS A 3 20.51 7.93 -2.74
C LYS A 3 19.81 8.92 -3.66
N VAL A 4 18.72 8.49 -4.27
CA VAL A 4 17.83 9.36 -5.04
C VAL A 4 16.62 9.62 -4.15
N GLU A 5 16.43 10.87 -3.77
CA GLU A 5 15.23 11.32 -3.05
C GLU A 5 14.22 11.79 -4.09
N LEU A 6 12.99 11.28 -4.00
CA LEU A 6 11.88 11.62 -4.87
C LEU A 6 10.78 12.22 -4.00
N GLU A 7 10.37 13.43 -4.32
CA GLU A 7 9.14 14.01 -3.79
C GLU A 7 7.99 13.54 -4.69
N LEU A 8 7.08 12.75 -4.12
CA LEU A 8 5.92 12.21 -4.81
C LEU A 8 4.68 12.55 -4.01
N GLU A 9 3.65 13.01 -4.71
CA GLU A 9 2.32 13.21 -4.12
C GLU A 9 1.67 11.85 -3.81
N VAL A 10 0.76 11.83 -2.84
CA VAL A 10 0.10 10.59 -2.38
C VAL A 10 -0.65 9.90 -3.53
N GLU A 11 -1.28 10.66 -4.42
CA GLU A 11 -1.99 10.15 -5.59
C GLU A 11 -1.05 9.48 -6.59
N GLN A 12 0.17 9.99 -6.71
CA GLN A 12 1.18 9.39 -7.59
C GLN A 12 1.65 8.05 -7.01
N ILE A 13 1.86 7.99 -5.70
CA ILE A 13 2.18 6.74 -4.99
C ILE A 13 1.05 5.74 -5.18
N ALA A 14 -0.21 6.16 -5.00
CA ALA A 14 -1.36 5.29 -5.19
C ALA A 14 -1.42 4.70 -6.61
N ARG A 15 -1.22 5.52 -7.65
CA ARG A 15 -1.19 5.06 -9.05
C ARG A 15 -0.06 4.07 -9.32
N ILE A 16 1.13 4.32 -8.77
CA ILE A 16 2.25 3.40 -8.87
C ILE A 16 1.88 2.06 -8.24
N LEU A 17 1.33 2.07 -7.03
CA LEU A 17 0.93 0.86 -6.32
C LEU A 17 -0.21 0.09 -7.02
N GLU A 18 -1.16 0.78 -7.67
CA GLU A 18 -2.23 0.15 -8.45
C GLU A 18 -1.73 -0.53 -9.73
N ALA A 19 -0.62 -0.07 -10.29
CA ALA A 19 -0.02 -0.66 -11.48
C ALA A 19 0.80 -1.94 -11.18
N LEU A 20 1.09 -2.22 -9.91
CA LEU A 20 1.88 -3.37 -9.50
C LEU A 20 1.03 -4.63 -9.39
N SER A 21 1.61 -5.74 -9.82
CA SER A 21 1.08 -7.07 -9.53
C SER A 21 1.16 -7.36 -8.02
N GLN A 22 0.36 -8.34 -7.57
CA GLN A 22 0.40 -8.79 -6.19
C GLN A 22 1.81 -9.23 -5.76
N GLN A 23 2.56 -9.89 -6.66
CA GLN A 23 3.89 -10.39 -6.37
C GLN A 23 4.93 -9.26 -6.26
N GLU A 24 4.78 -8.20 -7.03
CA GLU A 24 5.61 -7.00 -6.92
C GLU A 24 5.32 -6.21 -5.63
N LEU A 25 4.06 -6.14 -5.20
CA LEU A 25 3.67 -5.56 -3.90
C LEU A 25 4.25 -6.35 -2.74
N GLU A 26 4.19 -7.68 -2.77
CA GLU A 26 4.82 -8.54 -1.76
C GLU A 26 6.34 -8.36 -1.72
N THR A 27 6.97 -8.16 -2.89
CA THR A 27 8.40 -7.85 -2.99
C THR A 27 8.73 -6.50 -2.38
N LEU A 28 7.93 -5.45 -2.63
CA LEU A 28 8.11 -4.14 -2.02
C LEU A 28 8.04 -4.21 -0.50
N GLU A 29 7.10 -4.97 0.06
CA GLU A 29 6.98 -5.15 1.51
C GLU A 29 8.22 -5.77 2.15
N LEU A 30 8.95 -6.63 1.42
CA LEU A 30 10.22 -7.22 1.90
C LEU A 30 11.38 -6.22 1.88
N LEU A 31 11.31 -5.20 1.03
CA LEU A 31 12.32 -4.15 0.91
C LEU A 31 12.11 -3.01 1.92
N LEU A 32 10.95 -2.96 2.57
CA LEU A 32 10.68 -2.01 3.65
C LEU A 32 11.49 -2.35 4.91
N GLN A 33 11.70 -1.34 5.76
CA GLN A 33 12.25 -1.56 7.09
C GLN A 33 11.38 -2.57 7.86
N PRO A 34 11.94 -3.48 8.68
CA PRO A 34 11.20 -4.59 9.27
C PRO A 34 9.94 -4.18 10.06
N LYS A 35 9.98 -3.04 10.77
CA LYS A 35 8.82 -2.49 11.47
C LYS A 35 7.70 -2.07 10.50
N LEU A 36 8.06 -1.37 9.44
CA LEU A 36 7.12 -0.88 8.43
C LEU A 36 6.55 -2.03 7.60
N ALA A 37 7.37 -3.03 7.28
CA ALA A 37 6.93 -4.25 6.60
C ALA A 37 5.83 -5.00 7.38
N ALA A 38 5.97 -5.10 8.72
CA ALA A 38 4.98 -5.74 9.57
C ALA A 38 3.65 -4.96 9.61
N GLU A 39 3.73 -3.64 9.75
CA GLU A 39 2.56 -2.75 9.78
C GLU A 39 1.79 -2.77 8.46
N VAL A 40 2.49 -2.69 7.32
CA VAL A 40 1.88 -2.75 5.98
C VAL A 40 1.17 -4.09 5.75
N ARG A 41 1.80 -5.21 6.12
CA ARG A 41 1.18 -6.54 6.02
C ARG A 41 -0.09 -6.64 6.85
N GLN A 42 -0.06 -6.14 8.08
CA GLN A 42 -1.22 -6.13 8.97
C GLN A 42 -2.36 -5.32 8.36
N ARG A 43 -2.07 -4.11 7.86
CA ARG A 43 -3.09 -3.26 7.25
C ARG A 43 -3.68 -3.87 5.98
N ARG A 44 -2.86 -4.50 5.14
CA ARG A 44 -3.33 -5.20 3.93
C ARG A 44 -4.28 -6.35 4.27
N GLN A 45 -3.94 -7.15 5.28
CA GLN A 45 -4.80 -8.25 5.72
C GLN A 45 -6.13 -7.73 6.27
N ALA A 46 -6.09 -6.68 7.10
CA ALA A 46 -7.28 -6.02 7.61
C ALA A 46 -8.15 -5.47 6.47
N ALA A 47 -7.54 -4.78 5.49
CA ALA A 47 -8.25 -4.24 4.33
C ALA A 47 -8.94 -5.32 3.48
N ARG A 48 -8.29 -6.48 3.29
CA ARG A 48 -8.92 -7.64 2.62
C ARG A 48 -10.15 -8.12 3.38
N THR A 49 -10.02 -8.29 4.69
CA THR A 49 -11.13 -8.72 5.55
C THR A 49 -12.26 -7.68 5.61
N GLU A 50 -11.94 -6.39 5.64
CA GLU A 50 -12.92 -5.29 5.59
C GLU A 50 -13.67 -5.25 4.25
N LEU A 51 -12.97 -5.52 3.14
CA LEU A 51 -13.56 -5.66 1.80
C LEU A 51 -14.50 -6.87 1.72
N GLU A 52 -14.06 -8.03 2.18
CA GLU A 52 -14.87 -9.26 2.22
C GLU A 52 -16.11 -9.11 3.10
N GLN A 53 -16.00 -8.35 4.20
CA GLN A 53 -17.11 -8.08 5.12
C GLN A 53 -18.02 -6.93 4.64
N GLY A 54 -17.72 -6.29 3.51
CA GLY A 54 -18.47 -5.14 3.00
C GLY A 54 -18.44 -3.92 3.95
N LYS A 55 -17.48 -3.89 4.89
CA LYS A 55 -17.29 -2.79 5.85
C LYS A 55 -16.59 -1.59 5.23
N THR A 56 -15.76 -1.84 4.23
CA THR A 56 -15.13 -0.77 3.45
C THR A 56 -16.15 -0.23 2.47
N LEU A 57 -16.69 0.94 2.78
CA LEU A 57 -17.23 1.84 1.77
C LEU A 57 -16.10 2.12 0.74
N SER A 58 -16.47 2.25 -0.53
CA SER A 58 -15.65 2.03 -1.73
C SER A 58 -14.20 2.58 -1.70
N LYS A 59 -13.33 2.12 -2.62
CA LYS A 59 -11.98 2.67 -2.86
C LYS A 59 -11.89 4.22 -2.79
N ALA A 60 -12.98 4.93 -3.10
CA ALA A 60 -13.06 6.38 -3.00
C ALA A 60 -12.95 6.92 -1.57
N GLU A 61 -13.42 6.21 -0.53
CA GLU A 61 -13.41 6.69 0.86
C GLU A 61 -12.09 6.42 1.61
N LEU A 62 -11.24 5.53 1.08
CA LEU A 62 -9.92 5.25 1.65
C LEU A 62 -8.88 6.37 1.40
N PHE A 63 -9.18 7.29 0.49
CA PHE A 63 -8.26 8.35 0.04
C PHE A 63 -8.90 9.75 0.07
N VAL A 64 -9.98 9.96 0.84
CA VAL A 64 -10.48 11.33 1.11
C VAL A 64 -9.75 11.85 2.34
N ASP A 65 -9.17 13.05 2.18
CA ASP A 65 -8.44 13.84 3.19
C ASP A 65 -9.05 13.82 4.61
#